data_AF-A0A2M7PYR1-F1
#
_entry.id   AF-A0A2M7PYR1-F1
#
_cell.length_a   1.000
_cell.length_b   1.000
_cell.length_c   1.000
_cell.angle_alpha   90.00
_cell.angle_beta   90.00
_cell.angle_gamma   90.00
#
_symmetry.space_group_name_H-M   'P 1'
#
loop_
_entity.id
_entity.type
_entity.pdbx_description
1 polymer ?
#
loop_
_entity_poly.entity_id
_entity_poly.type
_entity_poly.pdbx_seq_one_letter_code
_entity_poly.pdbx_strand_id
1 'polypeptide(L)'
;MLISVFMLMLSACPYAGELAAFTSDGCSVFPDGTISDSKKWLKCCVAHDKAYWLGGTYAERLAADNALEQCITSVENKQLVAAMWAGVRVGGSPYWFSPFRWSYGWPYTRGYRAVSDEEKAMAESLLNEFDAEE
;
A
#
# COMPACT_ATOMS: atom_id res chain seq x y z
N MET A 1 -41.80 -41.56 -14.76
CA MET A 1 -41.62 -40.10 -14.70
C MET A 1 -40.47 -39.81 -13.75
N LEU A 2 -39.25 -39.62 -14.28
CA LEU A 2 -38.05 -39.33 -13.49
C LEU A 2 -37.95 -37.81 -13.36
N ILE A 3 -38.28 -37.27 -12.18
CA ILE A 3 -38.01 -35.86 -11.87
C ILE A 3 -36.59 -35.82 -11.30
N SER A 4 -35.62 -35.60 -12.19
CA SER A 4 -34.23 -35.35 -11.79
C SER A 4 -34.15 -33.91 -11.27
N VAL A 5 -34.05 -33.75 -9.95
CA VAL A 5 -33.85 -32.45 -9.31
C VAL A 5 -32.39 -32.06 -9.55
N PHE A 6 -32.15 -31.24 -10.57
CA PHE A 6 -30.85 -30.63 -10.83
C PHE A 6 -30.62 -29.54 -9.77
N MET A 7 -29.92 -29.90 -8.70
CA MET A 7 -29.52 -28.98 -7.64
C MET A 7 -28.45 -28.05 -8.21
N LEU A 8 -28.85 -26.85 -8.64
CA LEU A 8 -27.93 -25.77 -8.99
C LEU A 8 -27.15 -25.39 -7.72
N MET A 9 -25.94 -25.90 -7.61
CA MET A 9 -24.92 -25.39 -6.68
C MET A 9 -24.57 -23.98 -7.16
N LEU A 10 -25.26 -22.97 -6.62
CA LEU A 10 -24.81 -21.59 -6.67
C LEU A 10 -23.54 -21.53 -5.83
N SER A 11 -22.38 -21.68 -6.48
CA SER A 11 -21.10 -21.27 -5.90
C SER A 11 -21.18 -19.78 -5.63
N ALA A 12 -21.58 -19.41 -4.41
CA ALA A 12 -21.35 -18.09 -3.90
C ALA A 12 -19.83 -17.93 -3.79
N CYS A 13 -19.21 -17.30 -4.79
CA CYS A 13 -17.90 -16.70 -4.59
C CYS A 13 -18.11 -15.61 -3.53
N PRO A 14 -17.55 -15.74 -2.31
CA PRO A 14 -17.53 -14.59 -1.43
C PRO A 14 -16.65 -13.55 -2.14
N TYR A 15 -17.26 -12.46 -2.61
CA TYR A 15 -16.50 -11.29 -3.07
C TYR A 15 -15.94 -10.58 -1.84
N ALA A 16 -15.01 -11.23 -1.15
CA ALA A 16 -14.07 -10.58 -0.27
C ALA A 16 -13.10 -9.87 -1.22
N GLY A 17 -13.32 -8.59 -1.49
CA GLY A 17 -12.60 -7.87 -2.54
C GLY A 17 -11.09 -8.08 -2.40
N GLU A 18 -10.52 -8.66 -3.44
CA GLU A 18 -9.15 -9.16 -3.48
C GLU A 18 -8.15 -7.99 -3.39
N LEU A 19 -6.99 -8.27 -2.78
CA LEU A 19 -5.84 -7.38 -2.83
C LEU A 19 -5.37 -7.28 -4.29
N ALA A 20 -5.39 -6.09 -4.86
CA ALA A 20 -4.89 -5.86 -6.20
C ALA A 20 -3.36 -6.04 -6.25
N ALA A 21 -2.81 -6.33 -7.43
CA ALA A 21 -1.36 -6.36 -7.65
C ALA A 21 -0.69 -5.08 -7.13
N PHE A 22 0.53 -5.21 -6.62
CA PHE A 22 1.29 -4.06 -6.11
C PHE A 22 1.66 -3.12 -7.25
N THR A 23 1.51 -1.82 -7.00
CA THR A 23 1.99 -0.75 -7.87
C THR A 23 2.60 0.35 -7.01
N SER A 24 3.60 1.05 -7.53
CA SER A 24 4.19 2.23 -6.90
C SER A 24 4.18 3.39 -7.90
N ASP A 25 3.85 4.59 -7.43
CA ASP A 25 3.99 5.84 -8.20
C ASP A 25 5.20 6.68 -7.75
N GLY A 26 6.11 6.07 -6.98
CA GLY A 26 7.26 6.74 -6.38
C GLY A 26 6.84 7.54 -5.15
N CYS A 27 7.27 8.79 -5.04
CA CYS A 27 6.87 9.66 -3.93
C CYS A 27 5.52 10.38 -4.19
N SER A 28 4.68 9.79 -5.04
CA SER A 28 3.37 10.26 -5.47
C SER A 28 3.34 11.71 -5.98
N VAL A 29 2.93 12.66 -5.14
CA VAL A 29 2.85 14.10 -5.48
C VAL A 29 4.09 14.86 -5.04
N PHE A 30 5.09 14.17 -4.51
CA PHE A 30 6.38 14.70 -4.13
C PHE A 30 7.45 14.25 -5.14
N PRO A 31 8.48 15.05 -5.43
CA PRO A 31 9.58 14.60 -6.29
C PRO A 31 10.28 13.36 -5.74
N ASP A 32 10.75 12.45 -6.59
CA ASP A 32 11.51 11.24 -6.21
C ASP A 32 12.96 11.52 -5.79
N GLY A 33 13.41 12.76 -6.00
CA GLY A 33 14.76 13.20 -5.75
C GLY A 33 14.94 14.69 -5.96
N THR A 34 16.20 15.09 -6.03
CA THR A 34 16.63 16.46 -6.33
C THR A 34 16.77 16.67 -7.84
N ILE A 35 17.01 17.91 -8.27
CA ILE A 35 17.32 18.22 -9.67
C ILE A 35 18.60 17.48 -10.14
N SER A 36 19.60 17.34 -9.26
CA SER A 36 20.89 16.69 -9.58
C SER A 36 20.88 15.16 -9.44
N ASP A 37 19.93 14.63 -8.68
CA ASP A 37 19.74 13.21 -8.45
C ASP A 37 18.24 12.94 -8.31
N SER A 38 17.60 12.61 -9.42
CA SER A 38 16.14 12.51 -9.54
C SER A 38 15.54 11.27 -8.87
N LYS A 39 16.37 10.34 -8.37
CA LYS A 39 15.92 9.11 -7.70
C LYS A 39 16.44 8.99 -6.27
N LYS A 40 16.96 10.08 -5.72
CA LYS A 40 17.70 10.12 -4.45
C LYS A 40 17.01 9.39 -3.30
N TRP A 41 15.69 9.49 -3.19
CA TRP A 41 14.92 8.84 -2.13
C TRP A 41 13.76 7.98 -2.68
N LEU A 42 13.73 7.72 -3.99
CA LEU A 42 12.73 6.87 -4.63
C LEU A 42 12.58 5.52 -3.93
N LYS A 43 13.69 4.88 -3.56
CA LYS A 43 13.68 3.58 -2.86
C LYS A 43 12.99 3.65 -1.49
N CYS A 44 13.08 4.78 -0.79
CA CYS A 44 12.36 4.97 0.46
C CYS A 44 10.85 5.05 0.22
N CYS A 45 10.42 5.75 -0.84
CA CYS A 45 9.01 5.87 -1.20
C CYS A 45 8.42 4.54 -1.69
N VAL A 46 9.14 3.79 -2.55
CA VAL A 46 8.68 2.45 -2.99
C VAL A 46 8.50 1.50 -1.80
N ALA A 47 9.42 1.53 -0.82
CA ALA A 47 9.28 0.72 0.39
C ALA A 47 8.07 1.15 1.25
N HIS A 48 7.78 2.46 1.31
CA HIS A 48 6.62 3.01 2.01
C HIS A 48 5.31 2.65 1.30
N ASP A 49 5.29 2.70 -0.03
CA ASP A 49 4.17 2.29 -0.88
C ASP A 49 3.80 0.83 -0.63
N LYS A 50 4.76 -0.10 -0.49
CA LYS A 50 4.47 -1.49 -0.14
C LYS A 50 3.63 -1.60 1.13
N ALA A 51 3.97 -0.82 2.16
CA ALA A 51 3.20 -0.77 3.40
C ALA A 51 1.83 -0.11 3.21
N TYR A 52 1.78 0.98 2.44
CA TYR A 52 0.56 1.73 2.17
C TYR A 52 -0.44 0.98 1.28
N TRP A 53 0.04 0.20 0.34
CA TRP A 53 -0.73 -0.70 -0.48
C TRP A 53 -1.41 -1.77 0.37
N LEU A 54 -0.61 -2.44 1.22
CA LEU A 54 -1.07 -3.52 2.09
C LEU A 54 -2.01 -3.01 3.19
N GLY A 55 -1.70 -1.86 3.77
CA GLY A 55 -2.48 -1.31 4.87
C GLY A 55 -2.25 -2.02 6.21
N GLY A 56 -3.26 -1.97 7.08
CA GLY A 56 -3.17 -2.46 8.46
C GLY A 56 -3.74 -1.46 9.47
N THR A 57 -3.40 -1.65 10.74
CA THR A 57 -3.78 -0.81 11.87
C THR A 57 -3.19 0.59 11.78
N TYR A 58 -3.74 1.53 12.57
CA TYR A 58 -3.19 2.88 12.67
C TYR A 58 -1.75 2.90 13.17
N ALA A 59 -1.39 1.98 14.08
CA ALA A 59 -0.04 1.85 14.60
C ALA A 59 0.94 1.40 13.51
N GLU A 60 0.53 0.48 12.64
CA GLU A 60 1.34 0.04 11.49
C GLU A 60 1.54 1.18 10.48
N ARG A 61 0.51 2.01 10.23
CA ARG A 61 0.66 3.22 9.42
C ARG A 61 1.69 4.17 10.03
N LEU A 62 1.61 4.43 11.33
CA LEU A 62 2.58 5.29 12.01
C LEU A 62 4.00 4.71 11.93
N ALA A 63 4.15 3.39 12.06
CA ALA A 63 5.43 2.73 11.90
C ALA A 63 5.98 2.88 10.47
N ALA A 64 5.13 2.73 9.44
CA ALA A 64 5.51 2.94 8.04
C ALA A 64 5.97 4.38 7.78
N ASP A 65 5.20 5.37 8.26
CA ASP A 65 5.54 6.79 8.10
C ASP A 65 6.85 7.17 8.80
N ASN A 66 7.11 6.60 9.99
CA ASN A 66 8.36 6.79 10.71
C ASN A 66 9.54 6.09 10.01
N ALA A 67 9.31 4.92 9.39
CA ALA A 67 10.35 4.23 8.60
C ALA A 67 10.74 5.06 7.37
N LEU A 68 9.76 5.69 6.71
CA LEU A 68 10.01 6.64 5.62
C LEU A 68 10.85 7.83 6.10
N GLU A 69 10.47 8.45 7.23
CA GLU A 69 11.21 9.56 7.84
C GLU A 69 12.68 9.20 8.08
N GLN A 70 12.92 8.02 8.67
CA GLN A 70 14.25 7.52 8.98
C GLN A 70 15.06 7.25 7.70
N CYS A 71 14.44 6.63 6.69
CA CYS A 71 15.10 6.36 5.41
C CYS A 71 15.56 7.65 4.74
N ILE A 72 14.70 8.68 4.68
CA ILE A 72 15.02 9.94 4.01
C ILE A 72 16.02 10.77 4.80
N THR A 73 15.97 10.72 6.14
CA THR A 73 16.96 11.42 7.00
C THR A 73 18.40 10.97 6.70
N SER A 74 18.59 9.75 6.20
CA SER A 74 19.92 9.26 5.81
C SER A 74 20.47 9.87 4.51
N VAL A 75 19.61 10.51 3.69
CA VAL A 75 19.97 11.04 2.37
C VAL A 75 19.68 12.53 2.19
N GLU A 76 18.88 13.17 3.06
CA GLU A 76 18.44 14.56 2.87
C GLU A 76 18.29 15.37 4.17
N ASN A 77 18.07 16.68 4.04
CA ASN A 77 17.95 17.61 5.16
C ASN A 77 16.63 17.47 5.95
N LYS A 78 16.67 17.92 7.21
CA LYS A 78 15.56 17.78 8.18
C LYS A 78 14.29 18.52 7.78
N GLN A 79 14.39 19.63 7.03
CA GLN A 79 13.22 20.40 6.62
C GLN A 79 12.40 19.65 5.58
N LEU A 80 13.07 19.03 4.59
CA LEU A 80 12.41 18.19 3.59
C LEU A 80 11.78 16.96 4.23
N VAL A 81 12.53 16.28 5.12
CA VAL A 81 12.02 15.13 5.88
C VAL A 81 10.75 15.48 6.64
N ALA A 82 10.75 16.59 7.40
CA ALA A 82 9.58 17.03 8.15
C ALA A 82 8.38 17.38 7.25
N ALA A 83 8.63 18.00 6.10
CA ALA A 83 7.59 18.32 5.13
C ALA A 83 6.97 17.05 4.53
N MET A 84 7.78 16.07 4.15
CA MET A 84 7.29 14.81 3.61
C MET A 84 6.51 14.01 4.67
N TRP A 85 7.03 13.93 5.90
CA TRP A 85 6.33 13.28 7.01
C TRP A 85 4.95 13.91 7.26
N ALA A 86 4.87 15.24 7.33
CA ALA A 86 3.59 15.93 7.47
C ALA A 86 2.63 15.62 6.30
N GLY A 87 3.17 15.59 5.07
CA GLY A 87 2.43 15.22 3.86
C GLY A 87 1.81 13.83 3.95
N VAL A 88 2.58 12.80 4.29
CA VAL A 88 2.07 11.41 4.38
C VAL A 88 1.10 11.23 5.54
N ARG A 89 1.26 11.95 6.66
CA ARG A 89 0.30 11.91 7.79
C ARG A 89 -1.05 12.50 7.42
N VAL A 90 -1.09 13.56 6.63
CA VAL A 90 -2.34 14.19 6.19
C VAL A 90 -2.92 13.48 4.97
N GLY A 91 -2.19 13.40 3.87
CA GLY A 91 -2.66 12.90 2.57
C GLY A 91 -2.82 11.37 2.49
N GLY A 92 -2.14 10.63 3.38
CA GLY A 92 -2.14 9.17 3.41
C GLY A 92 -3.31 8.53 4.14
N SER A 93 -4.27 9.29 4.67
CA SER A 93 -5.38 8.68 5.40
C SER A 93 -6.26 7.80 4.50
N PRO A 94 -6.75 6.64 5.00
CA PRO A 94 -7.55 5.70 4.22
C PRO A 94 -8.94 6.24 3.83
N TYR A 95 -9.32 7.40 4.38
CA TYR A 95 -10.61 8.06 4.14
C TYR A 95 -10.56 9.15 3.07
N TRP A 96 -9.39 9.37 2.46
CA TRP A 96 -9.23 10.29 1.34
C TRP A 96 -9.35 9.55 0.01
N PHE A 97 -9.74 10.28 -1.03
CA PHE A 97 -9.77 9.80 -2.41
C PHE A 97 -8.37 9.83 -3.08
N SER A 98 -7.29 9.95 -2.32
CA SER A 98 -5.94 9.87 -2.88
C SER A 98 -5.66 8.45 -3.41
N PRO A 99 -4.94 8.32 -4.54
CA PRO A 99 -4.56 7.01 -5.06
C PRO A 99 -3.56 6.31 -4.13
N PHE A 100 -2.71 7.08 -3.43
CA PHE A 100 -1.73 6.64 -2.43
C PHE A 100 -2.28 6.60 -0.99
N ARG A 101 -3.59 6.40 -0.80
CA ARG A 101 -4.17 6.30 0.56
C ARG A 101 -3.67 5.04 1.26
N TRP A 102 -3.67 5.04 2.60
CA TRP A 102 -3.48 3.80 3.36
C TRP A 102 -4.48 2.72 2.93
N SER A 103 -4.01 1.49 2.75
CA SER A 103 -4.74 0.36 2.16
C SER A 103 -5.19 0.55 0.71
N TYR A 104 -4.41 1.25 -0.14
CA TYR A 104 -4.86 1.51 -1.52
C TYR A 104 -4.95 0.26 -2.40
N GLY A 105 -4.24 -0.83 -2.05
CA GLY A 105 -4.33 -2.11 -2.75
C GLY A 105 -5.68 -2.80 -2.59
N TRP A 106 -6.51 -2.33 -1.67
CA TRP A 106 -7.82 -2.91 -1.37
C TRP A 106 -8.94 -2.01 -1.88
N PRO A 107 -10.16 -2.57 -2.06
CA PRO A 107 -11.33 -1.77 -2.28
C PRO A 107 -11.46 -0.65 -1.23
N TYR A 108 -12.01 0.48 -1.67
CA TYR A 108 -12.29 1.60 -0.79
C TYR A 108 -13.11 1.10 0.42
N THR A 109 -12.88 1.70 1.61
CA THR A 109 -13.45 1.32 2.92
C THR A 109 -12.68 0.30 3.78
N ARG A 110 -11.52 -0.24 3.35
CA ARG A 110 -10.70 -1.11 4.23
C ARG A 110 -10.28 -0.43 5.55
N GLY A 111 -9.97 0.86 5.51
CA GLY A 111 -9.66 1.64 6.71
C GLY A 111 -8.38 1.17 7.41
N TYR A 112 -8.47 1.00 8.74
CA TYR A 112 -7.36 0.51 9.57
C TYR A 112 -7.52 -0.95 10.01
N ARG A 113 -8.13 -1.79 9.17
CA ARG A 113 -8.34 -3.20 9.49
C ARG A 113 -6.99 -3.92 9.51
N ALA A 114 -6.74 -4.68 10.59
CA ALA A 114 -5.57 -5.54 10.68
C ALA A 114 -5.53 -6.55 9.51
N VAL A 115 -4.32 -6.85 9.04
CA VAL A 115 -4.07 -7.79 7.96
C VAL A 115 -3.93 -9.20 8.55
N SER A 116 -4.73 -10.16 8.07
CA SER A 116 -4.64 -11.56 8.52
C SER A 116 -3.38 -12.23 7.97
N ASP A 117 -3.02 -13.40 8.50
CA ASP A 117 -1.83 -14.11 8.03
C ASP A 117 -2.02 -14.65 6.60
N GLU A 118 -3.23 -15.02 6.21
CA GLU A 118 -3.56 -15.37 4.83
C GLU A 118 -3.41 -14.17 3.89
N GLU A 119 -3.86 -12.98 4.31
CA GLU A 119 -3.71 -11.75 3.54
C GLU A 119 -2.23 -11.35 3.41
N LYS A 120 -1.41 -11.55 4.44
CA LYS A 120 0.05 -11.34 4.37
C LYS A 120 0.73 -12.29 3.39
N ALA A 121 0.37 -13.57 3.40
CA ALA A 121 0.93 -14.55 2.47
C ALA A 121 0.57 -14.24 1.02
N MET A 122 -0.68 -13.80 0.77
CA MET A 122 -1.09 -13.29 -0.55
C MET A 122 -0.27 -12.06 -0.95
N ALA A 123 -0.11 -11.11 -0.02
CA ALA A 123 0.66 -9.90 -0.27
C ALA A 123 2.12 -10.20 -0.60
N GLU A 124 2.74 -11.16 0.08
CA GLU A 124 4.10 -11.60 -0.18
C GLU A 124 4.27 -12.16 -1.60
N SER A 125 3.32 -12.96 -2.08
CA SER A 125 3.34 -13.45 -3.47
C SER A 125 3.31 -12.31 -4.48
N LEU A 126 2.40 -11.35 -4.32
CA LEU A 126 2.25 -10.21 -5.23
C LEU A 126 3.47 -9.26 -5.20
N LEU A 127 4.09 -9.09 -4.03
CA LEU A 127 5.32 -8.31 -3.90
C LEU A 127 6.51 -9.00 -4.56
N ASN A 128 6.63 -10.33 -4.43
CA ASN A 128 7.67 -11.10 -5.09
C ASN A 128 7.52 -11.06 -6.62
N GLU A 129 6.29 -11.08 -7.13
CA GLU A 129 6.01 -10.89 -8.56
C GLU A 129 6.50 -9.52 -9.05
N PHE A 130 6.14 -8.44 -8.34
CA PHE A 130 6.63 -7.10 -8.67
C PHE A 130 8.15 -6.97 -8.60
N ASP A 131 8.77 -7.46 -7.52
CA ASP A 131 10.22 -7.36 -7.30
C ASP A 131 11.03 -8.21 -8.30
N ALA A 132 10.41 -9.19 -8.98
CA ALA A 132 11.06 -9.97 -10.03
C ALA A 132 11.05 -9.25 -11.39
N GLU A 133 10.21 -8.24 -11.57
CA GLU A 133 10.05 -7.48 -12.83
C GLU A 133 10.87 -6.17 -12.85
N GLU A 134 11.31 -5.66 -11.69
CA GLU A 134 12.11 -4.43 -11.51
C GLU A 134 13.64 -4.68 -11.47
#